data_AF-A0A818ANB9-F1
#
_entry.id   AF-A0A818ANB9-F1
#
_cell.length_a   1.000
_cell.length_b   1.000
_cell.length_c   1.000
_cell.angle_alpha   90.00
_cell.angle_beta   90.00
_cell.angle_gamma   90.00
#
_symmetry.space_group_name_H-M   'P 1'
#
loop_
_entity.id
_entity.type
_entity.pdbx_description
1 polymer ?
#
loop_
_entity_poly.entity_id
_entity_poly.type
_entity_poly.pdbx_seq_one_letter_code
_entity_poly.pdbx_strand_id
1 'polypeptide(L)'
;MNNSTDQSQSQSLIVHDSQQTNDLTRFYLTTSDKLLEAKRIFSQGLSSYTQNHSSWEQSLKLLHDSIRLYEQILREINLDTVNLYEYVASIYNDRNQFEYTCMYLNKCISILKMNLSTSCSSTTILLVDVLRKYAQTLFNCRKFDDARRTIIEAQILLDQMTSTSTISISEDEKRTIGVIQTIEDLKAKCDLCLG
;
A
#
# COMPACT_ATOMS: atom_id res chain seq x y z
N MET A 1 45.91 -2.66 48.46
CA MET A 1 44.99 -1.78 47.73
C MET A 1 44.93 -2.31 46.30
N ASN A 2 43.97 -3.20 46.02
CA ASN A 2 43.80 -3.78 44.69
C ASN A 2 42.77 -2.93 43.95
N ASN A 3 43.20 -2.30 42.86
CA ASN A 3 42.34 -1.56 41.95
C ASN A 3 42.11 -2.45 40.73
N SER A 4 41.00 -3.19 40.72
CA SER A 4 40.54 -3.96 39.57
C SER A 4 39.48 -3.14 38.83
N THR A 5 39.91 -2.49 37.75
CA THR A 5 39.04 -1.89 36.73
C THR A 5 38.26 -2.98 36.02
N ASP A 6 36.96 -3.06 36.31
CA ASP A 6 35.99 -3.90 35.63
C ASP A 6 35.66 -3.25 34.26
N GLN A 7 36.32 -3.72 33.20
CA GLN A 7 35.90 -3.43 31.83
C GLN A 7 34.77 -4.39 31.47
N SER A 8 33.53 -3.95 31.64
CA SER A 8 32.36 -4.63 31.08
C SER A 8 32.36 -4.48 29.55
N GLN A 9 33.14 -5.32 28.88
CA GLN A 9 32.99 -5.57 27.45
C GLN A 9 31.58 -6.13 27.22
N SER A 10 30.68 -5.28 26.73
CA SER A 10 29.36 -5.68 26.28
C SER A 10 29.53 -6.53 25.02
N GLN A 11 29.71 -7.84 25.18
CA GLN A 11 29.73 -8.77 24.06
C GLN A 11 28.34 -8.84 23.46
N SER A 12 28.21 -8.39 22.21
CA SER A 12 27.03 -8.57 21.37
C SER A 12 26.69 -10.06 21.29
N LEU A 13 25.52 -10.47 21.80
CA LEU A 13 25.06 -11.85 21.75
C LEU A 13 24.85 -12.26 20.28
N ILE A 14 25.71 -13.12 19.76
CA ILE A 14 25.56 -13.67 18.40
C ILE A 14 24.57 -14.84 18.49
N VAL A 15 23.40 -14.67 17.90
CA VAL A 15 22.37 -15.71 17.83
C VAL A 15 22.52 -16.42 16.49
N HIS A 16 22.68 -17.73 16.51
CA HIS A 16 22.70 -18.55 15.30
C HIS A 16 21.38 -19.29 15.09
N ASP A 17 21.09 -19.70 13.86
CA ASP A 17 19.99 -20.62 13.58
C ASP A 17 20.23 -22.02 14.18
N SER A 18 19.21 -22.88 14.16
CA SER A 18 19.28 -24.24 14.73
C SER A 18 20.32 -25.14 14.07
N GLN A 19 20.83 -24.74 12.90
CA GLN A 19 21.88 -25.42 12.14
C GLN A 19 23.27 -24.79 12.38
N GLN A 20 23.36 -23.72 13.18
CA GLN A 20 24.57 -22.92 13.40
C GLN A 20 25.21 -22.34 12.13
N THR A 21 24.44 -22.23 11.04
CA THR A 21 24.96 -21.81 9.73
C THR A 21 24.77 -20.33 9.46
N ASN A 22 23.77 -19.70 10.08
CA ASN A 22 23.46 -18.29 9.86
C ASN A 22 23.65 -17.48 11.14
N ASP A 23 24.45 -16.42 11.08
CA ASP A 23 24.48 -15.35 12.09
C ASP A 23 23.19 -14.52 11.96
N LEU A 24 22.21 -14.86 12.78
CA LEU A 24 20.90 -14.21 12.78
C LEU A 24 21.01 -12.76 13.23
N THR A 25 21.93 -12.43 14.13
CA THR A 25 22.16 -11.04 14.58
C THR A 25 22.58 -10.16 13.40
N ARG A 26 23.56 -10.61 12.61
CA ARG A 26 23.99 -9.89 11.40
C ARG A 26 22.92 -9.86 10.31
N PHE A 27 22.16 -10.94 10.15
CA PHE A 27 21.02 -11.00 9.22
C PHE A 27 19.93 -9.99 9.60
N TYR A 28 19.51 -9.93 10.86
CA TYR A 28 18.50 -8.99 11.35
C TYR A 28 18.95 -7.53 11.26
N LEU A 29 20.20 -7.22 11.65
CA LEU A 29 20.76 -5.88 11.53
C LEU A 29 20.78 -5.41 10.06
N THR A 30 21.27 -6.26 9.16
CA THR A 30 21.31 -5.96 7.72
C THR A 30 19.91 -5.76 7.13
N THR A 31 18.93 -6.54 7.59
CA THR A 31 17.52 -6.44 7.15
C THR A 31 16.89 -5.13 7.65
N SER A 32 17.16 -4.76 8.91
CA SER A 32 16.70 -3.51 9.52
C SER A 32 17.28 -2.27 8.83
N ASP A 33 18.58 -2.26 8.53
CA ASP A 33 19.24 -1.15 7.85
C ASP A 33 18.68 -0.93 6.44
N LYS A 34 18.47 -2.02 5.70
CA LYS A 34 17.86 -1.96 4.35
C LYS A 34 16.41 -1.48 4.41
N LEU A 35 15.65 -1.86 5.44
CA LEU A 35 14.27 -1.39 5.61
C LEU A 35 14.23 0.11 5.95
N LEU A 36 15.14 0.57 6.81
CA LEU A 36 15.29 1.99 7.12
C LEU A 36 15.64 2.80 5.87
N GLU A 37 16.54 2.27 5.05
CA GLU A 37 16.91 2.88 3.77
C GLU A 37 15.73 2.94 2.78
N ALA A 38 14.94 1.86 2.67
CA ALA A 38 13.74 1.84 1.84
C ALA A 38 12.74 2.93 2.29
N LYS A 39 12.48 3.04 3.59
CA LYS A 39 11.61 4.09 4.17
C LYS A 39 12.12 5.50 3.91
N ARG A 40 13.45 5.70 3.96
CA ARG A 40 14.09 6.99 3.66
C ARG A 40 13.90 7.38 2.20
N ILE A 41 14.17 6.46 1.27
CA ILE A 41 13.98 6.67 -0.17
C ILE A 41 12.50 6.94 -0.49
N PHE A 42 11.58 6.18 0.12
CA PHE A 42 10.14 6.42 0.00
C PHE A 42 9.77 7.85 0.40
N SER A 43 10.24 8.30 1.57
CA SER A 43 9.95 9.64 2.09
C SER A 43 10.48 10.73 1.16
N GLN A 44 11.65 10.52 0.55
CA GLN A 44 12.22 11.42 -0.46
C GLN A 44 11.38 11.44 -1.74
N GLY A 45 10.94 10.28 -2.24
CA GLY A 45 10.07 10.18 -3.41
C GLY A 45 8.75 10.91 -3.20
N LEU A 46 8.17 10.81 -2.00
CA LEU A 46 6.94 11.49 -1.62
C LEU A 46 7.13 13.00 -1.45
N SER A 47 8.20 13.45 -0.79
CA SER A 47 8.56 14.87 -0.70
C SER A 47 8.76 15.47 -2.10
N SER A 48 9.46 14.76 -2.99
CA SER A 48 9.61 15.13 -4.40
C SER A 48 8.25 15.31 -5.09
N TYR A 49 7.34 14.35 -4.92
CA TYR A 49 5.99 14.41 -5.50
C TYR A 49 5.15 15.59 -4.99
N THR A 50 5.27 15.93 -3.69
CA THR A 50 4.36 16.86 -3.00
C THR A 50 4.87 18.30 -2.91
N GLN A 51 6.18 18.52 -2.78
CA GLN A 51 6.73 19.82 -2.39
C GLN A 51 7.24 20.69 -3.55
N ASN A 52 7.42 20.17 -4.75
CA ASN A 52 7.98 20.95 -5.84
C ASN A 52 7.70 20.33 -7.21
N HIS A 53 7.74 21.17 -8.25
CA HIS A 53 7.87 20.82 -9.68
C HIS A 53 9.12 19.98 -10.02
N SER A 54 9.62 19.17 -9.08
CA SER A 54 10.59 18.13 -9.38
C SER A 54 9.99 17.23 -10.45
N SER A 55 10.84 16.87 -11.42
CA SER A 55 10.46 15.98 -12.50
C SER A 55 9.86 14.72 -11.85
N TRP A 56 8.60 14.45 -12.16
CA TRP A 56 7.89 13.26 -11.70
C TRP A 56 8.65 11.98 -11.98
N GLU A 57 9.53 11.98 -13.00
CA GLU A 57 10.47 10.93 -13.30
C GLU A 57 11.42 10.69 -12.11
N GLN A 58 11.88 11.74 -11.42
CA GLN A 58 12.66 11.62 -10.19
C GLN A 58 11.86 10.97 -9.07
N SER A 59 10.62 11.41 -8.87
CA SER A 59 9.74 10.81 -7.85
C SER A 59 9.48 9.33 -8.15
N LEU A 60 9.11 8.98 -9.39
CA LEU A 60 8.94 7.59 -9.82
C LEU A 60 10.20 6.76 -9.64
N LYS A 61 11.37 7.32 -9.97
CA LYS A 61 12.65 6.64 -9.79
C LYS A 61 12.86 6.28 -8.32
N LEU A 62 12.70 7.25 -7.41
CA LEU A 62 12.83 7.02 -5.97
C LEU A 62 11.80 6.01 -5.47
N LEU A 63 10.54 6.12 -5.88
CA LEU A 63 9.48 5.20 -5.47
C LEU A 63 9.74 3.76 -5.98
N HIS A 64 10.22 3.58 -7.21
CA HIS A 64 10.61 2.27 -7.74
C HIS A 64 11.84 1.70 -7.03
N ASP A 65 12.83 2.52 -6.71
CA ASP A 65 14.00 2.09 -5.95
C ASP A 65 13.59 1.63 -4.53
N SER A 66 12.65 2.34 -3.90
CA SER A 66 12.05 1.93 -2.64
C SER A 66 11.29 0.60 -2.77
N ILE A 67 10.42 0.46 -3.78
CA ILE A 67 9.68 -0.79 -4.04
C ILE A 67 10.65 -1.96 -4.20
N ARG A 68 11.73 -1.80 -4.97
CA ARG A 68 12.73 -2.85 -5.19
C ARG A 68 13.37 -3.30 -3.87
N LEU A 69 13.69 -2.37 -2.98
CA LEU A 69 14.21 -2.72 -1.65
C LEU A 69 13.17 -3.45 -0.82
N TYR A 70 11.94 -2.95 -0.78
CA TYR A 70 10.84 -3.61 -0.06
C TYR A 70 10.57 -5.04 -0.56
N GLU A 71 10.55 -5.26 -1.87
CA GLU A 71 10.38 -6.59 -2.48
C GLU A 71 11.56 -7.52 -2.13
N GLN A 72 12.79 -7.01 -2.10
CA GLN A 72 13.97 -7.79 -1.72
C GLN A 72 14.00 -8.18 -0.24
N ILE A 73 13.49 -7.30 0.64
CA ILE A 73 13.56 -7.45 2.09
C ILE A 73 12.41 -8.33 2.60
N LEU A 74 11.18 -7.98 2.21
CA LEU A 74 9.99 -8.55 2.84
C LEU A 74 9.55 -9.87 2.22
N ARG A 75 10.09 -10.24 1.05
CA ARG A 75 9.78 -11.44 0.24
C ARG A 75 8.30 -11.65 -0.14
N GLU A 76 7.31 -11.19 0.64
CA GLU A 76 5.88 -11.23 0.32
C GLU A 76 5.06 -10.25 1.18
N ILE A 77 4.05 -9.65 0.55
CA ILE A 77 2.79 -9.12 1.09
C ILE A 77 2.89 -8.36 2.44
N ASN A 78 3.13 -7.05 2.38
CA ASN A 78 2.98 -6.15 3.54
C ASN A 78 2.15 -4.92 3.12
N LEU A 79 1.24 -4.47 3.99
CA LEU A 79 0.45 -3.24 3.81
C LEU A 79 1.32 -2.00 3.54
N ASP A 80 2.56 -1.97 4.02
CA ASP A 80 3.53 -0.91 3.72
C ASP A 80 3.77 -0.71 2.21
N THR A 81 3.69 -1.78 1.41
CA THR A 81 3.90 -1.68 -0.05
C THR A 81 2.66 -1.23 -0.82
N VAL A 82 1.47 -1.31 -0.21
CA VAL A 82 0.22 -0.80 -0.81
C VAL A 82 0.34 0.71 -1.03
N ASN A 83 0.79 1.45 -0.02
CA ASN A 83 0.99 2.90 -0.12
C ASN A 83 1.97 3.26 -1.24
N LEU A 84 3.08 2.53 -1.35
CA LEU A 84 4.08 2.74 -2.41
C LEU A 84 3.46 2.59 -3.81
N TYR A 85 2.72 1.51 -4.03
CA TYR A 85 2.05 1.27 -5.30
C TYR A 85 0.95 2.28 -5.59
N GLU A 86 0.20 2.73 -4.58
CA GLU A 86 -0.82 3.79 -4.77
C GLU A 86 -0.20 5.13 -5.17
N TYR A 87 0.94 5.52 -4.60
CA TYR A 87 1.63 6.76 -5.02
C TYR A 87 2.13 6.66 -6.45
N VAL A 88 2.73 5.53 -6.83
CA VAL A 88 3.14 5.28 -8.21
C VAL A 88 1.94 5.32 -9.17
N ALA A 89 0.83 4.66 -8.80
CA ALA A 89 -0.40 4.69 -9.58
C ALA A 89 -0.96 6.11 -9.74
N SER A 90 -0.91 6.93 -8.69
CA SER A 90 -1.36 8.32 -8.69
C SER A 90 -0.53 9.18 -9.65
N ILE A 91 0.80 9.04 -9.63
CA ILE A 91 1.70 9.77 -10.55
C ILE A 91 1.40 9.42 -12.01
N TYR A 92 1.11 8.16 -12.32
CA TYR A 92 0.71 7.74 -13.66
C TYR A 92 -0.69 8.23 -14.03
N ASN A 93 -1.63 8.24 -13.07
CA ASN A 93 -2.99 8.70 -13.28
C ASN A 93 -3.03 10.19 -13.63
N ASP A 94 -2.24 11.00 -12.93
CA ASP A 94 -2.10 12.44 -13.20
C ASP A 94 -1.54 12.73 -14.61
N ARG A 95 -0.96 11.72 -15.27
CA ARG A 95 -0.48 11.77 -16.66
C ARG A 95 -1.38 11.07 -17.66
N ASN A 96 -2.57 10.64 -17.25
CA ASN A 96 -3.47 9.84 -18.08
C ASN A 96 -2.83 8.54 -18.59
N GLN A 97 -1.80 8.03 -17.90
CA GLN A 97 -1.17 6.75 -18.20
C GLN A 97 -1.93 5.61 -17.52
N PHE A 98 -3.19 5.46 -17.91
CA PHE A 98 -4.16 4.62 -17.20
C PHE A 98 -3.80 3.14 -17.17
N GLU A 99 -3.06 2.64 -18.16
CA GLU A 99 -2.62 1.24 -18.19
C GLU A 99 -1.63 0.93 -17.06
N TYR A 100 -0.66 1.83 -16.82
CA TYR A 100 0.26 1.73 -15.69
C TYR A 100 -0.49 1.94 -14.37
N THR A 101 -1.40 2.91 -14.28
CA THR A 101 -2.26 3.10 -13.10
C THR A 101 -3.01 1.82 -12.74
N CYS A 102 -3.66 1.18 -13.72
CA CYS A 102 -4.35 -0.10 -13.54
C CYS A 102 -3.41 -1.20 -13.04
N MET A 103 -2.20 -1.31 -13.62
CA MET A 103 -1.21 -2.31 -13.22
C MET A 103 -0.85 -2.18 -11.73
N TYR A 104 -0.54 -0.96 -11.26
CA TYR A 104 -0.16 -0.73 -9.86
C TYR A 104 -1.34 -0.85 -8.89
N LEU A 105 -2.53 -0.35 -9.26
CA LEU A 105 -3.73 -0.54 -8.43
C LEU A 105 -4.11 -2.01 -8.31
N ASN A 106 -3.94 -2.82 -9.36
CA ASN A 106 -4.19 -4.26 -9.29
C ASN A 106 -3.20 -4.97 -8.34
N LYS A 107 -1.94 -4.52 -8.27
CA LYS A 107 -0.98 -4.98 -7.24
C LYS A 107 -1.47 -4.66 -5.83
N CYS A 108 -1.97 -3.44 -5.60
CA CYS A 108 -2.58 -3.06 -4.31
C CYS A 108 -3.75 -3.97 -3.94
N ILE A 109 -4.70 -4.17 -4.88
CA ILE A 109 -5.89 -5.01 -4.68
C ILE A 109 -5.47 -6.44 -4.31
N SER A 110 -4.48 -7.00 -5.00
CA SER A 110 -3.99 -8.35 -4.74
C SER A 110 -3.46 -8.50 -3.31
N ILE A 111 -2.65 -7.53 -2.85
CA ILE A 111 -2.12 -7.52 -1.48
C ILE A 111 -3.25 -7.37 -0.46
N LEU A 112 -4.17 -6.43 -0.68
CA LEU A 112 -5.27 -6.15 0.26
C LEU A 112 -6.25 -7.31 0.37
N LYS A 113 -6.58 -7.99 -0.74
CA LYS A 113 -7.42 -9.19 -0.74
C LYS A 113 -6.77 -10.34 0.04
N MET A 114 -5.46 -10.52 -0.08
CA MET A 114 -4.73 -11.53 0.69
C MET A 114 -4.71 -11.22 2.20
N ASN A 115 -4.79 -9.95 2.60
CA ASN A 115 -4.85 -9.51 4.00
C ASN A 115 -6.28 -9.32 4.53
N LEU A 116 -7.31 -9.67 3.75
CA LEU A 116 -8.71 -9.49 4.17
C LEU A 116 -9.11 -10.47 5.29
N SER A 117 -8.42 -11.62 5.39
CA SER A 117 -8.66 -12.66 6.40
C SER A 117 -8.30 -12.25 7.83
N THR A 118 -7.61 -11.11 8.04
CA THR A 118 -7.25 -10.60 9.37
C THR A 118 -8.24 -9.56 9.93
N SER A 119 -9.41 -9.36 9.30
CA SER A 119 -10.63 -8.76 9.88
C SER A 119 -10.50 -7.38 10.55
N CYS A 120 -9.61 -6.50 10.08
CA CYS A 120 -9.66 -5.09 10.49
C CYS A 120 -10.49 -4.29 9.47
N SER A 121 -11.51 -3.58 9.96
CA SER A 121 -12.31 -2.61 9.20
C SER A 121 -11.45 -1.67 8.34
N SER A 122 -10.27 -1.29 8.83
CA SER A 122 -9.32 -0.43 8.12
C SER A 122 -8.79 -1.02 6.80
N THR A 123 -8.48 -2.32 6.75
CA THR A 123 -8.00 -2.97 5.51
C THR A 123 -9.10 -3.04 4.47
N THR A 124 -10.34 -3.31 4.89
CA THR A 124 -11.49 -3.35 3.99
C THR A 124 -11.83 -1.96 3.45
N ILE A 125 -11.80 -0.92 4.29
CA ILE A 125 -11.96 0.48 3.84
C ILE A 125 -10.90 0.84 2.80
N LEU A 126 -9.64 0.49 3.04
CA LEU A 126 -8.55 0.73 2.09
C LEU A 126 -8.77 -0.04 0.78
N LEU A 127 -9.20 -1.30 0.84
CA LEU A 127 -9.54 -2.09 -0.35
C LEU A 127 -10.66 -1.44 -1.16
N VAL A 128 -11.72 -0.97 -0.52
CA VAL A 128 -12.83 -0.27 -1.20
C VAL A 128 -12.34 1.00 -1.88
N ASP A 129 -11.48 1.81 -1.22
CA ASP A 129 -10.90 3.02 -1.84
C ASP A 129 -10.04 2.69 -3.07
N VAL A 130 -9.19 1.65 -2.98
CA VAL A 130 -8.36 1.21 -4.10
C VAL A 130 -9.22 0.65 -5.24
N LEU A 131 -10.24 -0.16 -4.95
CA LEU A 131 -11.18 -0.67 -5.95
C LEU A 131 -11.92 0.46 -6.67
N ARG A 132 -12.32 1.50 -5.94
CA ARG A 132 -12.92 2.70 -6.52
C ARG A 132 -11.97 3.41 -7.49
N LYS A 133 -10.72 3.67 -7.07
CA LYS A 133 -9.70 4.28 -7.94
C LYS A 133 -9.46 3.42 -9.20
N TYR A 134 -9.44 2.11 -9.03
CA TYR A 134 -9.27 1.16 -10.13
C TYR A 134 -10.43 1.20 -11.11
N ALA A 135 -11.67 1.18 -10.61
CA ALA A 135 -12.87 1.32 -11.43
C ALA A 135 -12.90 2.65 -12.21
N GLN A 136 -12.53 3.76 -11.57
CA GLN A 136 -12.45 5.06 -12.24
C GLN A 136 -11.40 5.05 -13.37
N THR A 137 -10.27 4.39 -13.14
CA THR A 137 -9.21 4.24 -14.15
C THR A 137 -9.67 3.36 -15.31
N LEU A 138 -10.40 2.27 -15.03
CA LEU A 138 -11.02 1.43 -16.05
C LEU A 138 -12.07 2.18 -16.87
N PHE A 139 -12.87 3.02 -16.21
CA PHE A 139 -13.82 3.90 -16.88
C PHE A 139 -13.12 4.86 -17.85
N ASN A 140 -12.02 5.49 -17.41
CA ASN A 140 -11.20 6.35 -18.26
C ASN A 140 -10.58 5.58 -19.44
N CYS A 141 -10.27 4.29 -19.25
CA CYS A 141 -9.85 3.37 -20.33
C CYS A 141 -11.00 2.92 -21.26
N ARG A 142 -12.24 3.37 -21.05
CA ARG A 142 -13.46 2.87 -21.72
C ARG A 142 -13.74 1.37 -21.51
N LYS A 143 -13.18 0.77 -20.46
CA LYS A 143 -13.45 -0.62 -20.05
C LYS A 143 -14.65 -0.66 -19.11
N PHE A 144 -15.82 -0.27 -19.62
CA PHE A 144 -17.02 -0.02 -18.80
C PHE A 144 -17.53 -1.28 -18.08
N ASP A 145 -17.50 -2.45 -18.73
CA ASP A 145 -17.91 -3.70 -18.11
C ASP A 145 -17.01 -4.11 -16.94
N ASP A 146 -15.69 -3.89 -17.08
CA ASP A 146 -14.73 -4.16 -16.01
C ASP A 146 -14.92 -3.16 -14.86
N ALA A 147 -15.08 -1.87 -15.19
CA ALA A 147 -15.34 -0.83 -14.20
C ALA A 147 -16.60 -1.12 -13.39
N ARG A 148 -17.70 -1.49 -14.05
CA ARG A 148 -18.96 -1.86 -13.38
C ARG A 148 -18.79 -3.07 -12.46
N ARG A 149 -18.08 -4.11 -12.92
CA ARG A 149 -17.77 -5.30 -12.10
C ARG A 149 -16.99 -4.93 -10.84
N THR A 150 -15.95 -4.11 -10.97
CA THR A 150 -15.16 -3.62 -9.83
C THR A 150 -16.00 -2.79 -8.86
N ILE A 151 -16.91 -1.95 -9.36
CA ILE A 151 -17.82 -1.15 -8.53
C ILE A 151 -18.76 -2.03 -7.71
N ILE A 152 -19.35 -3.06 -8.35
CA ILE A 152 -20.21 -4.02 -7.65
C ILE A 152 -19.43 -4.74 -6.56
N GLU A 153 -18.19 -5.14 -6.84
CA GLU A 153 -17.31 -5.76 -5.83
C GLU A 153 -17.06 -4.83 -4.63
N ALA A 154 -16.74 -3.55 -4.89
CA ALA A 154 -16.52 -2.56 -3.85
C ALA A 154 -17.78 -2.35 -2.98
N GLN A 155 -18.97 -2.34 -3.60
CA GLN A 155 -20.24 -2.20 -2.88
C GLN A 155 -20.52 -3.41 -1.98
N ILE A 156 -20.31 -4.63 -2.47
CA ILE A 156 -20.52 -5.86 -1.68
C ILE A 156 -19.65 -5.84 -0.42
N LEU A 157 -18.38 -5.44 -0.54
CA LEU A 157 -17.47 -5.35 0.59
C LEU A 157 -17.92 -4.29 1.61
N LEU A 158 -18.46 -3.17 1.13
CA LEU A 158 -19.00 -2.14 1.99
C LEU A 158 -20.26 -2.60 2.73
N ASP A 159 -21.21 -3.23 2.03
CA ASP A 159 -22.46 -3.74 2.61
C ASP A 159 -22.18 -4.81 3.69
N GLN A 160 -21.14 -5.62 3.48
CA GLN A 160 -20.66 -6.59 4.47
C GLN A 160 -20.13 -5.90 5.74
N MET A 161 -19.44 -4.76 5.61
CA MET A 161 -18.97 -3.99 6.77
C MET A 161 -20.12 -3.32 7.53
N THR A 162 -21.08 -2.71 6.84
CA THR A 162 -22.20 -2.01 7.48
C THR A 162 -23.17 -2.99 8.16
N SER A 163 -23.32 -4.20 7.62
CA SER A 163 -24.18 -5.24 8.21
C SER A 163 -23.59 -5.89 9.47
N THR A 164 -22.27 -5.83 9.65
CA THR A 164 -21.55 -6.52 10.75
C THR A 164 -21.23 -5.62 11.94
N SER A 165 -21.49 -4.31 11.84
CA SER A 165 -20.89 -3.34 12.74
C SER A 165 -21.89 -2.28 13.20
N THR A 166 -22.28 -2.30 14.48
CA THR A 166 -22.75 -1.10 15.20
C THR A 166 -21.55 -0.19 15.42
N ILE A 167 -21.12 0.55 14.39
CA ILE A 167 -19.96 1.44 14.51
C ILE A 167 -20.40 2.76 15.12
N SER A 168 -19.77 3.06 16.25
CA SER A 168 -19.73 4.38 16.84
C SER A 168 -18.89 5.31 15.96
N ILE A 169 -19.51 6.43 15.62
CA ILE A 169 -19.07 7.53 14.76
C ILE A 169 -17.63 7.98 15.10
N SER A 170 -16.70 7.84 14.15
CA SER A 170 -15.42 8.57 14.11
C SER A 170 -15.00 8.79 12.64
N GLU A 171 -14.04 9.66 12.37
CA GLU A 171 -13.58 10.18 11.04
C GLU A 171 -13.62 9.22 9.83
N ASP A 172 -13.52 7.90 10.04
CA ASP A 172 -13.75 6.86 9.04
C ASP A 172 -15.13 6.94 8.37
N GLU A 173 -16.16 7.43 9.05
CA GLU A 173 -17.53 7.55 8.52
C GLU A 173 -17.62 8.62 7.44
N LYS A 174 -16.93 9.77 7.57
CA LYS A 174 -16.87 10.80 6.52
C LYS A 174 -16.14 10.29 5.28
N ARG A 175 -15.04 9.56 5.49
CA ARG A 175 -14.26 8.94 4.41
C ARG A 175 -15.10 7.88 3.69
N THR A 176 -15.85 7.09 4.45
CA THR A 176 -16.76 6.07 3.95
C THR A 176 -17.93 6.68 3.17
N ILE A 177 -18.57 7.74 3.68
CA ILE A 177 -19.66 8.46 2.98
C ILE A 177 -19.16 9.08 1.66
N GLY A 178 -17.99 9.70 1.66
CA GLY A 178 -17.39 10.24 0.44
C GLY A 178 -17.08 9.15 -0.59
N VAL A 179 -16.61 7.99 -0.14
CA VAL A 179 -16.38 6.82 -1.00
C VAL A 179 -17.70 6.28 -1.56
N ILE A 180 -18.75 6.15 -0.73
CA ILE A 180 -20.10 5.72 -1.15
C ILE A 180 -20.63 6.59 -2.28
N GLN A 181 -20.68 7.92 -2.08
CA GLN A 181 -21.22 8.84 -3.08
C GLN A 181 -20.49 8.71 -4.42
N THR A 182 -19.16 8.60 -4.37
CA THR A 182 -18.36 8.45 -5.60
C THR A 182 -18.56 7.09 -6.30
N ILE A 183 -18.84 6.03 -5.55
CA ILE A 183 -19.16 4.70 -6.10
C ILE A 183 -20.52 4.74 -6.80
N GLU A 184 -21.53 5.36 -6.18
CA GLU A 184 -22.87 5.51 -6.76
C GLU A 184 -22.84 6.35 -8.04
N ASP A 185 -22.13 7.48 -8.02
CA ASP A 185 -21.97 8.36 -9.19
C ASP A 185 -21.29 7.62 -10.35
N LEU A 186 -20.24 6.84 -10.06
CA LEU A 186 -19.51 6.08 -11.09
C LEU A 186 -20.34 4.92 -11.62
N LYS A 187 -21.15 4.27 -10.77
CA LYS A 187 -22.10 3.23 -11.17
C LYS A 187 -23.12 3.78 -12.17
N ALA A 188 -23.75 4.91 -11.84
CA ALA A 188 -24.71 5.57 -12.71
C ALA A 188 -24.10 5.93 -14.09
N LYS A 189 -22.86 6.42 -14.11
CA LYS A 189 -22.13 6.69 -15.36
C LYS A 189 -21.89 5.43 -16.18
N CYS A 190 -21.50 4.32 -15.54
CA CYS A 190 -21.30 3.05 -16.25
C CYS A 190 -22.62 2.54 -16.85
N ASP A 191 -23.71 2.60 -16.10
CA ASP A 191 -25.02 2.13 -16.56
C ASP A 191 -25.54 2.95 -17.75
N LEU A 192 -25.30 4.27 -17.77
CA LEU A 192 -25.61 5.13 -18.91
C LEU A 192 -24.81 4.82 -20.18
N CYS A 193 -23.57 4.32 -20.04
CA CYS A 193 -22.73 3.96 -21.19
C CYS A 193 -23.02 2.56 -21.75
N LEU A 194 -23.75 1.73 -21.01
CA LEU A 194 -24.05 0.34 -21.35
C LEU A 194 -25.51 0.10 -21.80
N GLY A 195 -26.39 1.09 -21.63
CA GLY A 195 -27.78 1.07 -22.10
C GLY A 195 -27.93 1.62 -23.52
#